data_AF-A0A7C4EYK6-F1
#
_entry.id   AF-A0A7C4EYK6-F1
#
_cell.length_a   1.000
_cell.length_b   1.000
_cell.length_c   1.000
_cell.angle_alpha   90.00
_cell.angle_beta   90.00
_cell.angle_gamma   90.00
#
_symmetry.space_group_name_H-M   'P 1'
#
loop_
_entity.id
_entity.type
_entity.pdbx_description
1 polymer ?
#
loop_
_entity_poly.entity_id
_entity_poly.type
_entity_poly.pdbx_seq_one_letter_code
_entity_poly.pdbx_strand_id
1 'polypeptide(L)' 'MESMPFLHANRIFTITFFEDLAFADVRQILDHLLEADAFSPDVQAERGHYVIELDHGSFNVWVYEMEVIIQSG' A
#
# COMPACT_ATOMS: atom_id res chain seq x y z
N MET A 1 8.60 -12.32 4.92
CA MET A 1 7.76 -11.35 4.17
C MET A 1 6.41 -12.00 3.97
N GLU A 2 5.34 -11.32 4.35
CA GLU A 2 3.97 -11.77 4.18
C GLU A 2 3.32 -11.10 2.97
N SER A 3 2.34 -11.79 2.39
CA SER A 3 1.51 -11.22 1.34
C SER A 3 0.04 -11.56 1.51
N MET A 4 -0.82 -10.62 1.13
CA MET A 4 -2.28 -10.81 1.17
C MET A 4 -2.96 -10.19 -0.06
N PRO A 5 -4.06 -10.80 -0.55
CA PRO A 5 -4.83 -10.24 -1.64
C PRO A 5 -5.72 -9.09 -1.15
N PHE A 6 -5.85 -8.06 -1.98
CA PHE A 6 -6.74 -6.92 -1.77
C PHE A 6 -7.58 -6.65 -3.01
N LEU A 7 -8.90 -6.80 -2.87
CA LEU A 7 -9.84 -6.57 -3.96
C LEU A 7 -10.27 -5.11 -3.96
N HIS A 8 -9.96 -4.38 -5.03
CA HIS A 8 -10.40 -3.00 -5.24
C HIS A 8 -10.79 -2.76 -6.70
N ALA A 9 -11.95 -2.14 -6.93
CA ALA A 9 -12.46 -1.82 -8.26
C ALA A 9 -12.43 -3.00 -9.26
N ASN A 10 -12.79 -4.20 -8.80
CA ASN A 10 -12.76 -5.45 -9.57
C ASN A 10 -11.36 -5.87 -10.07
N ARG A 11 -10.31 -5.40 -9.37
CA ARG A 11 -8.91 -5.79 -9.57
C ARG A 11 -8.37 -6.35 -8.26
N ILE A 12 -7.52 -7.36 -8.34
CA ILE A 12 -6.89 -7.97 -7.17
C ILE A 12 -5.45 -7.46 -7.13
N PHE A 13 -5.12 -6.78 -6.05
CA PHE A 13 -3.77 -6.32 -5.73
C PHE A 13 -3.12 -7.29 -4.75
N THR A 14 -1.85 -7.59 -4.94
CA THR A 14 -1.04 -8.34 -3.97
C THR A 14 -0.32 -7.35 -3.08
N ILE A 15 -0.65 -7.35 -1.79
CA ILE A 15 0.04 -6.49 -0.81
C ILE A 15 1.15 -7.31 -0.18
N THR A 16 2.38 -6.82 -0.23
CA THR A 16 3.58 -7.45 0.33
C THR A 16 4.17 -6.56 1.42
N PHE A 17 4.39 -7.13 2.60
CA PHE A 17 4.89 -6.42 3.78
C PHE A 17 5.76 -7.33 4.67
N PHE A 18 6.43 -6.74 5.66
CA PHE A 18 7.22 -7.49 6.63
C PHE A 18 6.34 -8.13 7.70
N GLU A 19 6.72 -9.33 8.17
CA GLU A 19 5.95 -10.13 9.15
C GLU A 19 5.68 -9.43 10.49
N ASP A 20 6.47 -8.40 10.82
CA ASP A 20 6.30 -7.61 12.04
C ASP A 20 5.24 -6.50 11.92
N LEU A 21 4.66 -6.29 10.73
CA LEU A 21 3.65 -5.25 10.52
C LEU A 21 2.26 -5.75 10.93
N ALA A 22 1.61 -5.05 11.85
CA ALA A 22 0.28 -5.46 12.28
C ALA A 22 -0.75 -5.26 11.16
N PHE A 23 -1.75 -6.14 11.09
CA PHE A 23 -2.83 -6.01 10.12
C PHE A 23 -3.58 -4.67 10.21
N ALA A 24 -3.67 -4.09 11.41
CA ALA A 24 -4.26 -2.77 11.62
C ALA A 24 -3.47 -1.66 10.89
N ASP A 25 -2.14 -1.80 10.82
CA ASP A 25 -1.26 -0.82 10.17
C ASP A 25 -1.37 -0.95 8.66
N VAL A 26 -1.37 -2.20 8.15
CA VAL A 26 -1.67 -2.48 6.73
C VAL A 26 -3.02 -1.87 6.35
N ARG A 27 -4.06 -2.05 7.18
CA ARG A 27 -5.38 -1.49 6.90
C ARG A 27 -5.37 0.04 6.81
N GLN A 28 -4.72 0.72 7.75
CA GLN A 28 -4.59 2.17 7.75
C GLN A 28 -3.82 2.66 6.52
N ILE A 29 -2.73 2.00 6.15
CA ILE A 29 -1.98 2.29 4.93
C ILE A 29 -2.87 2.17 3.69
N LEU A 30 -3.67 1.11 3.58
CA LEU A 30 -4.59 0.93 2.47
C LEU A 30 -5.67 2.02 2.43
N ASP A 31 -6.19 2.45 3.58
CA ASP A 31 -7.16 3.56 3.63
C ASP A 31 -6.53 4.86 3.09
N HIS A 32 -5.29 5.18 3.48
CA HIS A 32 -4.57 6.33 2.91
C HIS A 32 -4.36 6.21 1.39
N LEU A 33 -4.03 5.02 0.87
CA LEU A 33 -3.89 4.80 -0.56
C LEU A 33 -5.22 4.97 -1.31
N LEU A 34 -6.35 4.56 -0.70
CA LEU A 34 -7.68 4.75 -1.27
C LEU A 34 -8.05 6.25 -1.32
N GLU A 35 -7.77 7.00 -0.26
CA GLU A 35 -8.00 8.44 -0.22
C GLU A 35 -7.17 9.20 -1.26
N ALA A 36 -5.97 8.68 -1.58
CA ALA A 36 -5.08 9.26 -2.57
C ALA A 36 -5.32 8.78 -4.01
N ASP A 37 -6.35 7.95 -4.25
CA ASP A 37 -6.64 7.30 -5.55
C ASP A 37 -5.42 6.55 -6.13
N ALA A 38 -4.58 5.97 -5.25
CA ALA A 38 -3.28 5.40 -5.62
C ALA A 38 -3.36 4.16 -6.52
N PHE A 39 -4.54 3.52 -6.59
CA PHE A 39 -4.79 2.34 -7.40
C PHE A 39 -5.20 2.66 -8.85
N SER A 40 -5.41 3.95 -9.15
CA SER A 40 -5.68 4.41 -10.51
C SER A 40 -4.43 4.35 -11.38
N PRO A 41 -4.50 3.80 -12.60
CA PRO A 41 -3.33 3.67 -13.48
C PRO A 41 -2.73 5.02 -13.87
N ASP A 42 -3.55 6.07 -13.97
CA ASP A 42 -3.09 7.44 -14.23
C ASP A 42 -2.23 7.95 -13.06
N VAL A 43 -2.67 7.72 -11.82
CA VAL A 43 -1.94 8.14 -10.62
C VAL A 43 -0.65 7.32 -10.42
N GLN A 44 -0.68 6.01 -10.70
CA GLN A 44 0.50 5.15 -10.63
C GLN A 44 1.60 5.58 -11.61
N ALA A 45 1.22 6.06 -12.80
CA ALA A 45 2.19 6.55 -13.78
C ALA A 45 2.90 7.84 -13.34
N GLU A 46 2.23 8.65 -12.52
CA GLU A 46 2.77 9.93 -12.02
C GLU A 46 3.47 9.82 -10.66
N ARG A 47 2.98 8.97 -9.76
CA ARG A 47 3.50 8.82 -8.39
C ARG A 47 4.34 7.55 -8.24
N GLY A 48 5.65 7.73 -8.00
CA GLY A 48 6.58 6.62 -7.82
C GLY A 48 6.48 5.89 -6.47
N HIS A 49 6.15 6.59 -5.38
CA HIS A 49 5.89 5.99 -4.06
C HIS A 49 5.12 6.98 -3.16
N TYR A 50 4.53 6.45 -2.09
CA TYR A 50 3.84 7.18 -1.03
C TYR A 50 4.63 7.06 0.26
N VAL A 51 4.71 8.14 1.02
CA VAL A 51 5.22 8.13 2.39
C VAL A 51 4.02 8.29 3.31
N ILE A 52 3.74 7.27 4.11
CA ILE A 52 2.61 7.24 5.05
C ILE A 52 3.17 7.21 6.47
N GLU A 53 2.77 8.18 7.28
CA GLU A 53 3.15 8.27 8.69
C GLU A 53 2.02 7.69 9.56
N LEU A 54 2.34 6.68 10.36
CA LEU A 54 1.47 6.13 11.40
C LEU A 54 2.08 6.40 12.79
N ASP A 55 1.31 6.14 13.85
CA ASP A 55 1.74 6.41 15.24
C ASP A 55 3.09 5.78 15.64
N HIS A 56 3.48 4.68 14.99
CA HIS A 56 4.66 3.86 15.34
C HIS A 56 5.77 3.91 14.28
N GLY A 57 5.63 4.69 13.19
CA GLY A 57 6.68 4.80 12.18
C GLY A 57 6.24 5.41 10.85
N SER A 58 7.22 5.65 9.99
CA SER A 58 7.02 6.06 8.61
C SER A 58 7.16 4.87 7.67
N PHE A 59 6.29 4.79 6.66
CA PHE A 59 6.24 3.69 5.70
C PHE A 59 6.36 4.22 4.29
N ASN A 60 7.27 3.63 3.53
CA ASN A 60 7.35 3.81 2.09
C ASN A 60 6.48 2.76 1.42
N VAL A 61 5.58 3.22 0.56
CA VAL A 61 4.58 2.37 -0.09
C VAL A 61 4.62 2.57 -1.59
N TRP A 62 4.91 1.50 -2.32
CA TRP A 62 4.92 1.49 -3.78
C TRP A 62 3.65 0.82 -4.26
N VAL A 63 2.94 1.47 -5.18
CA VAL A 63 1.78 0.90 -5.87
C VAL A 63 2.11 0.85 -7.34
N TYR A 64 2.24 -0.36 -7.89
CA TYR A 64 2.62 -0.57 -9.28
C TYR A 64 1.85 -1.76 -9.87
N GLU A 65 1.16 -1.52 -10.98
CA GLU A 65 0.31 -2.50 -11.65
C GLU A 65 -0.73 -3.13 -10.71
N MET A 66 -0.45 -4.34 -10.22
CA MET A 66 -1.31 -5.12 -9.32
C MET A 66 -0.57 -5.49 -8.03
N GLU A 67 0.47 -4.74 -7.66
CA GLU A 67 1.29 -4.97 -6.48
C GLU A 67 1.35 -3.72 -5.60
N VAL A 68 1.30 -3.95 -4.29
CA VAL A 68 1.51 -2.94 -3.25
C VAL A 68 2.64 -3.43 -2.36
N ILE A 69 3.74 -2.69 -2.31
CA ILE A 69 4.89 -3.03 -1.46
C ILE A 69 4.93 -2.03 -0.31
N ILE A 70 4.99 -2.51 0.93
CA ILE A 70 5.11 -1.68 2.13
C ILE A 70 6.46 -1.97 2.79
N GLN A 71 7.31 -0.94 2.94
CA GLN A 71 8.54 -1.02 3.73
C GLN A 71 8.56 0.04 4.83
N SER A 72 9.09 -0.30 5.99
CA SER A 72 9.47 0.69 7.00
C SER A 72 10.56 1.61 6.44
N GLY A 73 10.36 2.93 6.61
CA GLY A 73 11.35 3.95 6.26
C GLY A 73 12.49 4.09 7.26
#